data_AF-A0A8T3R2F5-F1
#
_entry.id   AF-A0A8T3R2F5-F1
#
_cell.length_a   1.000
_cell.length_b   1.000
_cell.length_c   1.000
_cell.angle_alpha   90.00
_cell.angle_beta   90.00
_cell.angle_gamma   90.00
#
_symmetry.space_group_name_H-M   'P 1'
#
loop_
_entity.id
_entity.type
_entity.pdbx_description
1 polymer ?
#
loop_
_entity_poly.entity_id
_entity_poly.type
_entity_poly.pdbx_seq_one_letter_code
_entity_poly.pdbx_strand_id
1 'polypeptide(L)'
;MPLDFLKRKKGELPGATPAAAAATGSVVLPEEVVAQEYQLKLYYAGKSSEGVRMKTGPGAMGELPSMLVGLAKSEIEVVEPLPIEFSQATPTIARPSEAMQWLNAHHVHSPITRHALVVLESIDAVDLAFDTFVCSLLEGEIDTSGYPEYNAVVGGVAAHWDEATGDMVCRAVVGWGGRGVRGDTDRIGAKLLAELLTNILASQYALGLTAIDRPVPAAGRVGLVCAHCGFASAHERAFYCLKCGMRLLRG
;
A
#
# COMPACT_ATOMS: atom_id res chain seq x y z
N MET A 1 1.89 86.96 -19.91
CA MET A 1 1.69 86.88 -18.44
C MET A 1 0.91 88.13 -18.05
N PRO A 2 -0.13 88.13 -17.19
CA PRO A 2 -0.75 87.08 -16.36
C PRO A 2 -2.30 87.07 -16.42
N LEU A 3 -2.97 86.34 -15.52
CA LEU A 3 -4.43 86.14 -15.41
C LEU A 3 -5.14 87.31 -14.69
N ASP A 4 -6.13 87.91 -15.35
CA ASP A 4 -7.04 88.94 -14.82
C ASP A 4 -8.19 88.32 -14.01
N PHE A 5 -7.97 88.19 -12.71
CA PHE A 5 -9.02 88.38 -11.71
C PHE A 5 -9.72 89.74 -11.98
N LEU A 6 -11.06 89.77 -11.89
CA LEU A 6 -11.97 90.93 -12.00
C LEU A 6 -12.67 91.11 -13.35
N LYS A 7 -13.87 90.51 -13.50
CA LYS A 7 -15.12 91.26 -13.73
C LYS A 7 -16.38 90.38 -13.65
N ARG A 8 -17.46 91.02 -13.21
CA ARG A 8 -18.69 90.51 -12.59
C ARG A 8 -19.85 90.28 -13.57
N LYS A 9 -20.67 89.24 -13.29
CA LYS A 9 -22.14 89.22 -13.06
C LYS A 9 -23.14 89.66 -14.17
N LYS A 10 -24.01 88.73 -14.58
CA LYS A 10 -25.52 88.76 -14.71
C LYS A 10 -25.95 87.66 -15.70
N GLY A 11 -26.99 86.85 -15.52
CA GLY A 11 -28.03 86.68 -14.49
C GLY A 11 -29.03 85.57 -14.93
N GLU A 12 -29.86 85.12 -13.97
CA GLU A 12 -31.20 84.47 -14.11
C GLU A 12 -31.28 83.06 -14.74
N LEU A 13 -31.94 82.00 -14.20
CA LEU A 13 -33.00 81.76 -13.18
C LEU A 13 -32.92 80.29 -12.68
N PRO A 14 -33.58 79.90 -11.57
CA PRO A 14 -33.45 78.58 -10.94
C PRO A 14 -34.39 77.54 -11.59
N GLY A 15 -33.82 76.52 -12.22
CA GLY A 15 -34.55 75.37 -12.77
C GLY A 15 -34.37 74.14 -11.90
N ALA A 16 -35.50 73.51 -11.56
CA ALA A 16 -35.65 72.38 -10.65
C ALA A 16 -34.67 71.21 -10.89
N THR A 17 -34.19 70.64 -9.77
CA THR A 17 -33.51 69.35 -9.70
C THR A 17 -34.41 68.24 -10.26
N PRO A 18 -33.98 67.44 -11.26
CA PRO A 18 -34.61 66.17 -11.48
C PRO A 18 -34.18 65.22 -10.34
N ALA A 19 -35.17 64.66 -9.64
CA ALA A 19 -34.96 63.62 -8.65
C ALA A 19 -34.19 62.46 -9.30
N ALA A 20 -32.97 62.21 -8.82
CA ALA A 20 -32.26 60.99 -9.18
C ALA A 20 -33.11 59.80 -8.74
N ALA A 21 -33.44 58.94 -9.71
CA ALA A 21 -34.17 57.71 -9.48
C ALA A 21 -33.53 56.91 -8.33
N ALA A 22 -34.37 56.37 -7.45
CA ALA A 22 -33.92 55.47 -6.41
C ALA A 22 -33.12 54.32 -7.06
N ALA A 23 -31.84 54.21 -6.71
CA ALA A 23 -31.04 53.06 -7.07
C ALA A 23 -31.69 51.84 -6.42
N THR A 24 -32.50 51.12 -7.19
CA THR A 24 -32.83 49.73 -6.89
C THR A 24 -31.48 49.01 -6.89
N GLY A 25 -30.95 48.73 -5.69
CA GLY A 25 -29.73 47.97 -5.52
C GLY A 25 -29.96 46.56 -6.06
N SER A 26 -29.79 46.39 -7.37
CA SER A 26 -29.59 45.08 -7.96
C SER A 26 -28.32 44.56 -7.34
N VAL A 27 -28.44 43.53 -6.50
CA VAL A 27 -27.30 42.71 -6.12
C VAL A 27 -26.72 42.21 -7.44
N VAL A 28 -25.60 42.79 -7.86
CA VAL A 28 -24.85 42.34 -9.03
C VAL A 28 -24.32 40.96 -8.63
N LEU A 29 -24.99 39.91 -9.10
CA LEU A 29 -24.48 38.55 -8.98
C LEU A 29 -23.19 38.50 -9.81
N PRO A 30 -22.06 38.03 -9.26
CA PRO A 30 -20.81 37.91 -10.01
C PRO A 30 -21.05 37.12 -11.30
N GLU A 31 -20.70 37.70 -12.46
CA GLU A 31 -20.84 37.06 -13.77
C GLU A 31 -19.95 35.82 -13.92
N GLU A 32 -18.87 35.74 -13.13
CA GLU A 32 -17.90 34.65 -13.17
C GLU A 32 -17.66 34.10 -11.76
N VAL A 33 -17.87 32.80 -11.61
CA VAL A 33 -17.54 32.06 -10.38
C VAL A 33 -16.07 31.63 -10.48
N VAL A 34 -15.21 32.21 -9.65
CA VAL A 34 -13.82 31.75 -9.51
C VAL A 34 -13.84 30.39 -8.80
N ALA A 35 -13.76 29.31 -9.56
CA ALA A 35 -13.69 27.96 -9.02
C ALA A 35 -12.29 27.70 -8.42
N GLN A 36 -12.26 27.24 -7.18
CA GLN A 36 -11.06 26.69 -6.56
C GLN A 36 -11.11 25.17 -6.69
N GLU A 37 -10.19 24.60 -7.47
CA GLU A 37 -10.07 23.16 -7.64
C GLU A 37 -9.06 22.60 -6.65
N TYR A 38 -9.44 21.52 -5.95
CA TYR A 38 -8.59 20.80 -5.02
C TYR A 38 -8.55 19.34 -5.43
N GLN A 39 -7.36 18.81 -5.69
CA GLN A 39 -7.16 17.41 -6.06
C GLN A 39 -6.04 16.78 -5.22
N LEU A 40 -6.25 15.54 -4.80
CA LEU A 40 -5.21 14.67 -4.25
C LEU A 40 -5.07 13.44 -5.14
N LYS A 41 -3.85 13.16 -5.60
CA LYS A 41 -3.53 11.93 -6.32
C LYS A 41 -2.55 11.11 -5.50
N LEU A 42 -2.95 9.88 -5.20
CA LEU A 42 -2.06 8.89 -4.60
C LEU A 42 -1.42 8.07 -5.72
N TYR A 43 -0.14 7.76 -5.55
CA TYR A 43 0.60 6.90 -6.45
C TYR A 43 1.21 5.77 -5.64
N TYR A 44 0.95 4.53 -6.04
CA TYR A 44 1.58 3.34 -5.48
C TYR A 44 2.24 2.56 -6.60
N ALA A 45 3.45 2.09 -6.35
CA ALA A 45 4.20 1.26 -7.28
C ALA A 45 5.00 0.22 -6.52
N GLY A 46 5.34 -0.85 -7.22
CA GLY A 46 6.16 -1.91 -6.68
C GLY A 46 6.72 -2.79 -7.78
N LYS A 47 7.63 -3.68 -7.39
CA LYS A 47 8.23 -4.69 -8.25
C LYS A 47 8.29 -6.00 -7.47
N SER A 48 8.11 -7.11 -8.17
CA SER A 48 8.30 -8.46 -7.64
C SER A 48 9.34 -9.18 -8.50
N SER A 49 10.12 -10.06 -7.87
CA SER A 49 11.00 -10.98 -8.59
C SER A 49 10.23 -12.19 -9.09
N GLU A 50 10.90 -13.06 -9.85
CA GLU A 50 10.50 -14.45 -10.02
C GLU A 50 10.47 -15.19 -8.67
N GLY A 51 9.73 -16.30 -8.62
CA GLY A 51 9.66 -17.15 -7.44
C GLY A 51 10.90 -18.02 -7.34
N VAL A 52 11.32 -18.30 -6.11
CA VAL A 52 12.34 -19.28 -5.78
C VAL A 52 11.67 -20.40 -5.02
N ARG A 53 11.79 -21.62 -5.53
CA ARG A 53 11.28 -22.81 -4.85
C ARG A 53 12.22 -23.17 -3.72
N MET A 54 11.64 -23.39 -2.54
CA MET A 54 12.36 -23.64 -1.30
C MET A 54 11.97 -25.00 -0.78
N LYS A 55 12.98 -25.82 -0.47
CA LYS A 55 12.79 -27.15 0.10
C LYS A 55 12.02 -27.07 1.41
N THR A 56 11.00 -27.90 1.56
CA THR A 56 10.22 -28.01 2.80
C THR A 56 11.06 -28.39 4.01
N GLY A 57 10.83 -27.74 5.14
CA GLY A 57 11.37 -28.14 6.43
C GLY A 57 10.83 -27.29 7.59
N PRO A 58 10.90 -27.79 8.83
CA PRO A 58 10.42 -27.09 10.02
C PRO A 58 11.13 -25.75 10.30
N GLY A 59 12.29 -25.50 9.66
CA GLY A 59 13.04 -24.25 9.76
C GLY A 59 12.83 -23.26 8.61
N ALA A 60 12.12 -23.63 7.53
CA ALA A 60 12.09 -22.84 6.30
C ALA A 60 11.48 -21.44 6.50
N MET A 61 10.39 -21.35 7.28
CA MET A 61 9.77 -20.07 7.66
C MET A 61 10.66 -19.24 8.59
N GLY A 62 11.40 -19.90 9.48
CA GLY A 62 12.31 -19.24 10.43
C GLY A 62 13.51 -18.59 9.76
N GLU A 63 13.85 -19.00 8.54
CA GLU A 63 14.94 -18.38 7.76
C GLU A 63 14.52 -17.14 6.97
N LEU A 64 13.22 -16.92 6.71
CA LEU A 64 12.76 -15.80 5.87
C LEU A 64 13.27 -14.43 6.38
N PRO A 65 13.27 -14.13 7.70
CA PRO A 65 13.87 -12.89 8.21
C PRO A 65 15.35 -12.72 7.87
N SER A 66 16.11 -13.82 7.82
CA SER A 66 17.54 -13.76 7.51
C SER A 66 17.84 -13.26 6.09
N MET A 67 16.88 -13.38 5.17
CA MET A 67 17.01 -12.92 3.78
C MET A 67 17.05 -11.39 3.65
N LEU A 68 16.58 -10.66 4.68
CA LEU A 68 16.63 -9.20 4.72
C LEU A 68 17.87 -8.67 5.47
N VAL A 69 18.67 -9.55 6.08
CA VAL A 69 19.88 -9.14 6.83
C VAL A 69 20.86 -8.45 5.89
N GLY A 70 21.35 -7.28 6.31
CA GLY A 70 22.24 -6.43 5.51
C GLY A 70 21.53 -5.47 4.55
N LEU A 71 20.22 -5.63 4.34
CA LEU A 71 19.38 -4.74 3.52
C LEU A 71 18.37 -3.94 4.36
N ALA A 72 17.86 -4.53 5.45
CA ALA A 72 16.90 -3.89 6.34
C ALA A 72 17.51 -2.67 7.05
N LYS A 73 16.79 -1.53 7.00
CA LYS A 73 17.08 -0.30 7.73
C LYS A 73 16.26 -0.13 9.00
N SER A 74 15.22 -0.93 9.16
CA SER A 74 14.39 -0.97 10.38
C SER A 74 14.31 -2.39 10.94
N GLU A 75 13.54 -2.56 12.01
CA GLU A 75 13.13 -3.88 12.46
C GLU A 75 12.49 -4.68 11.30
N ILE A 76 12.73 -5.99 11.31
CA ILE A 76 12.16 -6.94 10.34
C ILE A 76 10.93 -7.55 10.99
N GLU A 77 9.77 -7.30 10.40
CA GLU A 77 8.49 -7.82 10.89
C GLU A 77 8.02 -8.97 10.00
N VAL A 78 7.53 -10.04 10.64
CA VAL A 78 6.93 -11.18 9.96
C VAL A 78 5.41 -11.08 10.10
N VAL A 79 4.74 -10.93 8.97
CA VAL A 79 3.28 -10.91 8.87
C VAL A 79 2.82 -12.28 8.42
N GLU A 80 2.15 -13.00 9.31
CA GLU A 80 1.53 -14.29 8.99
C GLU A 80 0.30 -14.10 8.09
N PRO A 81 -0.09 -15.13 7.32
CA PRO A 81 -1.32 -15.09 6.54
C PRO A 81 -2.53 -14.80 7.43
N LEU A 82 -3.48 -14.04 6.89
CA LEU A 82 -4.68 -13.65 7.58
C LEU A 82 -5.54 -14.86 7.98
N PRO A 83 -6.15 -14.83 9.18
CA PRO A 83 -7.22 -15.75 9.51
C PRO A 83 -8.35 -15.65 8.49
N ILE A 84 -9.07 -16.76 8.26
CA ILE A 84 -10.13 -16.84 7.24
C ILE A 84 -11.23 -15.77 7.42
N GLU A 85 -11.49 -15.35 8.64
CA GLU A 85 -12.45 -14.30 9.00
C GLU A 85 -12.09 -12.94 8.39
N PHE A 86 -10.80 -12.73 8.07
CA PHE A 86 -10.27 -11.54 7.42
C PHE A 86 -9.86 -11.80 5.96
N SER A 87 -10.29 -12.90 5.33
CA SER A 87 -9.94 -13.23 3.94
C SER A 87 -10.47 -12.24 2.89
N GLN A 88 -11.39 -11.35 3.26
CA GLN A 88 -11.92 -10.28 2.40
C GLN A 88 -11.39 -8.90 2.82
N ALA A 89 -10.46 -8.83 3.77
CA ALA A 89 -9.83 -7.60 4.17
C ALA A 89 -9.02 -7.02 3.01
N THR A 90 -9.25 -5.76 2.67
CA THR A 90 -8.48 -5.03 1.64
C THR A 90 -8.33 -3.57 2.07
N PRO A 91 -7.23 -2.89 1.69
CA PRO A 91 -7.03 -1.47 1.99
C PRO A 91 -7.95 -0.53 1.16
N THR A 92 -9.01 -1.06 0.54
CA THR A 92 -9.89 -0.33 -0.37
C THR A 92 -11.00 0.43 0.38
N ILE A 93 -10.85 1.76 0.47
CA ILE A 93 -11.84 2.63 1.15
C ILE A 93 -13.22 2.68 0.46
N ALA A 94 -13.34 2.21 -0.79
CA ALA A 94 -14.61 2.17 -1.51
C ALA A 94 -15.64 1.24 -0.86
N ARG A 95 -15.17 0.28 -0.04
CA ARG A 95 -16.03 -0.65 0.71
C ARG A 95 -15.65 -0.57 2.20
N PRO A 96 -16.32 0.29 2.98
CA PRO A 96 -15.95 0.58 4.36
C PRO A 96 -15.86 -0.66 5.27
N SER A 97 -16.67 -1.70 5.01
CA SER A 97 -16.61 -2.96 5.75
C SER A 97 -15.28 -3.69 5.54
N GLU A 98 -14.79 -3.75 4.30
CA GLU A 98 -13.53 -4.41 3.95
C GLU A 98 -12.34 -3.62 4.50
N ALA A 99 -12.38 -2.28 4.37
CA ALA A 99 -11.36 -1.40 4.95
C ALA A 99 -11.30 -1.50 6.48
N MET A 100 -12.45 -1.65 7.16
CA MET A 100 -12.49 -1.83 8.61
C MET A 100 -11.94 -3.19 9.02
N GLN A 101 -12.23 -4.25 8.28
CA GLN A 101 -11.63 -5.58 8.49
C GLN A 101 -10.11 -5.53 8.33
N TRP A 102 -9.63 -4.82 7.30
CA TRP A 102 -8.21 -4.61 7.06
C TRP A 102 -7.52 -3.87 8.22
N LEU A 103 -8.12 -2.79 8.72
CA LEU A 103 -7.60 -2.08 9.89
C LEU A 103 -7.57 -2.97 11.13
N ASN A 104 -8.65 -3.72 11.38
CA ASN A 104 -8.72 -4.65 12.52
C ASN A 104 -7.68 -5.76 12.40
N ALA A 105 -7.38 -6.23 11.20
CA ALA A 105 -6.36 -7.25 10.98
C ALA A 105 -4.93 -6.73 11.20
N HIS A 106 -4.66 -5.47 10.85
CA HIS A 106 -3.29 -4.95 10.77
C HIS A 106 -2.89 -3.90 11.81
N HIS A 107 -3.82 -3.45 12.67
CA HIS A 107 -3.53 -2.40 13.67
C HIS A 107 -2.39 -2.74 14.63
N VAL A 108 -2.09 -4.02 14.83
CA VAL A 108 -0.99 -4.50 15.70
C VAL A 108 0.40 -4.26 15.10
N HIS A 109 0.49 -4.14 13.77
CA HIS A 109 1.77 -4.02 13.07
C HIS A 109 2.37 -2.63 13.16
N SER A 110 3.68 -2.54 12.95
CA SER A 110 4.39 -1.27 12.93
C SER A 110 3.87 -0.33 11.82
N PRO A 111 4.05 1.01 11.94
CA PRO A 111 3.70 1.94 10.86
C PRO A 111 4.32 1.60 9.50
N ILE A 112 5.57 1.11 9.50
CA ILE A 112 6.30 0.68 8.30
C ILE A 112 5.59 -0.49 7.64
N THR A 113 5.29 -1.53 8.41
CA THR A 113 4.58 -2.73 7.91
C THR A 113 3.19 -2.38 7.43
N ARG A 114 2.41 -1.60 8.20
CA ARG A 114 1.07 -1.16 7.76
C ARG A 114 1.14 -0.38 6.45
N HIS A 115 2.13 0.51 6.30
CA HIS A 115 2.33 1.22 5.04
C HIS A 115 2.69 0.26 3.89
N ALA A 116 3.60 -0.68 4.13
CA ALA A 116 3.98 -1.69 3.14
C ALA A 116 2.78 -2.52 2.68
N LEU A 117 1.94 -2.97 3.61
CA LEU A 117 0.72 -3.71 3.30
C LEU A 117 -0.28 -2.86 2.51
N VAL A 118 -0.53 -1.60 2.91
CA VAL A 118 -1.37 -0.70 2.11
C VAL A 118 -0.84 -0.58 0.68
N VAL A 119 0.45 -0.30 0.51
CA VAL A 119 1.05 -0.10 -0.83
C VAL A 119 0.97 -1.36 -1.67
N LEU A 120 1.41 -2.50 -1.13
CA LEU A 120 1.60 -3.74 -1.89
C LEU A 120 0.29 -4.48 -2.14
N GLU A 121 -0.65 -4.48 -1.20
CA GLU A 121 -1.98 -5.05 -1.44
C GLU A 121 -2.82 -4.19 -2.39
N SER A 122 -2.68 -2.84 -2.33
CA SER A 122 -3.41 -1.95 -3.25
C SER A 122 -3.03 -2.14 -4.73
N ILE A 123 -1.82 -2.64 -4.98
CA ILE A 123 -1.33 -2.96 -6.33
C ILE A 123 -1.26 -4.47 -6.59
N ASP A 124 -1.82 -5.29 -5.69
CA ASP A 124 -1.94 -6.74 -5.84
C ASP A 124 -0.57 -7.45 -6.02
N ALA A 125 0.44 -6.96 -5.32
CA ALA A 125 1.80 -7.51 -5.28
C ALA A 125 1.99 -8.54 -4.15
N VAL A 126 1.20 -8.44 -3.08
CA VAL A 126 1.12 -9.39 -1.95
C VAL A 126 -0.35 -9.63 -1.65
N ASP A 127 -0.69 -10.85 -1.28
CA ASP A 127 -2.03 -11.23 -0.82
C ASP A 127 -1.91 -12.01 0.49
N LEU A 128 -2.24 -11.36 1.62
CA LEU A 128 -2.14 -11.98 2.93
C LEU A 128 -3.18 -13.07 3.18
N ALA A 129 -4.13 -13.32 2.28
CA ALA A 129 -4.92 -14.56 2.36
C ALA A 129 -4.04 -15.81 2.20
N PHE A 130 -2.88 -15.70 1.53
CA PHE A 130 -1.99 -16.82 1.22
C PHE A 130 -0.55 -16.58 1.64
N ASP A 131 -0.04 -15.36 1.43
CA ASP A 131 1.35 -15.02 1.64
C ASP A 131 1.63 -14.80 3.13
N THR A 132 2.73 -15.39 3.60
CA THR A 132 3.50 -14.83 4.70
C THR A 132 4.39 -13.73 4.13
N PHE A 133 4.40 -12.55 4.75
CA PHE A 133 5.19 -11.43 4.30
C PHE A 133 6.20 -10.99 5.36
N VAL A 134 7.49 -11.10 5.02
CA VAL A 134 8.58 -10.60 5.85
C VAL A 134 9.01 -9.25 5.29
N CYS A 135 8.88 -8.20 6.08
CA CYS A 135 9.04 -6.85 5.58
C CYS A 135 9.84 -5.94 6.51
N SER A 136 10.43 -4.92 5.91
CA SER A 136 11.18 -3.87 6.60
C SER A 136 11.21 -2.60 5.74
N LEU A 137 11.68 -1.50 6.32
CA LEU A 137 12.15 -0.35 5.56
C LEU A 137 13.49 -0.71 4.91
N LEU A 138 13.59 -0.59 3.59
CA LEU A 138 14.80 -0.92 2.83
C LEU A 138 15.58 0.34 2.42
N GLU A 139 14.89 1.45 2.18
CA GLU A 139 15.50 2.74 1.83
C GLU A 139 14.59 3.92 2.23
N GLY A 140 15.18 5.09 2.46
CA GLY A 140 14.45 6.31 2.80
C GLY A 140 14.30 6.59 4.30
N GLU A 141 13.42 7.55 4.61
CA GLU A 141 13.18 8.08 5.94
C GLU A 141 11.72 7.86 6.37
N ILE A 142 11.47 8.03 7.66
CA ILE A 142 10.14 7.97 8.27
C ILE A 142 9.74 9.35 8.80
N ASP A 143 8.45 9.63 8.78
CA ASP A 143 7.90 10.84 9.38
C ASP A 143 7.90 10.77 10.92
N THR A 144 7.47 11.86 11.56
CA THR A 144 7.41 11.95 13.03
C THR A 144 6.45 10.96 13.69
N SER A 145 5.53 10.36 12.92
CA SER A 145 4.61 9.32 13.37
C SER A 145 5.11 7.90 13.06
N GLY A 146 6.30 7.78 12.46
CA GLY A 146 6.97 6.53 12.11
C GLY A 146 6.60 5.96 10.75
N TYR A 147 5.75 6.65 9.97
CA TYR A 147 5.34 6.17 8.65
C TYR A 147 6.40 6.48 7.59
N PRO A 148 6.66 5.57 6.63
CA PRO A 148 7.57 5.85 5.52
C PRO A 148 7.15 7.08 4.72
N GLU A 149 8.13 7.91 4.36
CA GLU A 149 7.93 9.01 3.41
C GLU A 149 7.64 8.49 2.00
N TYR A 150 7.03 9.31 1.14
CA TYR A 150 6.59 8.88 -0.20
C TYR A 150 7.72 8.39 -1.12
N ASN A 151 8.97 8.72 -0.80
CA ASN A 151 10.17 8.33 -1.54
C ASN A 151 10.90 7.12 -0.92
N ALA A 152 10.42 6.62 0.22
CA ALA A 152 10.96 5.45 0.89
C ALA A 152 10.58 4.17 0.14
N VAL A 153 11.44 3.16 0.23
CA VAL A 153 11.19 1.82 -0.31
C VAL A 153 10.99 0.87 0.85
N VAL A 154 9.83 0.24 0.87
CA VAL A 154 9.46 -0.82 1.80
C VAL A 154 9.38 -2.15 1.06
N GLY A 155 9.61 -3.25 1.74
CA GLY A 155 9.54 -4.56 1.10
C GLY A 155 10.28 -5.65 1.84
N GLY A 156 10.48 -6.76 1.16
CA GLY A 156 11.18 -7.92 1.67
C GLY A 156 10.81 -9.17 0.89
N VAL A 157 10.40 -10.22 1.61
CA VAL A 157 10.11 -11.54 1.02
C VAL A 157 8.66 -11.91 1.28
N ALA A 158 7.93 -12.21 0.21
CA ALA A 158 6.63 -12.84 0.27
C ALA A 158 6.79 -14.34 0.01
N ALA A 159 6.14 -15.17 0.82
CA ALA A 159 6.25 -16.62 0.74
C ALA A 159 4.89 -17.29 0.89
N HIS A 160 4.59 -18.28 0.06
CA HIS A 160 3.41 -19.13 0.23
C HIS A 160 3.76 -20.59 -0.05
N TRP A 161 2.87 -21.49 0.37
CA TRP A 161 3.01 -22.91 0.13
C TRP A 161 2.35 -23.29 -1.20
N ASP A 162 3.10 -23.99 -2.05
CA ASP A 162 2.58 -24.62 -3.27
C ASP A 162 1.78 -25.87 -2.87
N GLU A 163 0.46 -25.84 -3.11
CA GLU A 163 -0.43 -26.95 -2.75
C GLU A 163 -0.10 -28.25 -3.51
N ALA A 164 0.45 -28.16 -4.73
CA ALA A 164 0.71 -29.31 -5.58
C ALA A 164 1.95 -30.08 -5.14
N THR A 165 3.03 -29.38 -4.79
CA THR A 165 4.29 -30.01 -4.41
C THR A 165 4.53 -30.04 -2.89
N GLY A 166 3.88 -29.15 -2.15
CA GLY A 166 4.13 -28.92 -0.73
C GLY A 166 5.34 -28.01 -0.47
N ASP A 167 6.09 -27.59 -1.49
CA ASP A 167 7.23 -26.68 -1.32
C ASP A 167 6.77 -25.27 -0.98
N MET A 168 7.67 -24.48 -0.41
CA MET A 168 7.44 -23.04 -0.26
C MET A 168 7.97 -22.32 -1.50
N VAL A 169 7.23 -21.32 -1.97
CA VAL A 169 7.67 -20.41 -3.03
C VAL A 169 7.91 -19.05 -2.40
N CYS A 170 9.15 -18.57 -2.46
CA CYS A 170 9.54 -17.25 -1.97
C CYS A 170 9.80 -16.30 -3.13
N ARG A 171 9.38 -15.04 -3.01
CA ARG A 171 9.68 -13.99 -3.97
C ARG A 171 10.06 -12.71 -3.25
N ALA A 172 10.99 -11.96 -3.84
CA ALA A 172 11.30 -10.62 -3.39
C ALA A 172 10.19 -9.68 -3.85
N VAL A 173 9.72 -8.79 -2.97
CA VAL A 173 8.73 -7.76 -3.30
C VAL A 173 9.15 -6.45 -2.67
N VAL A 174 9.13 -5.37 -3.46
CA VAL A 174 9.39 -4.00 -3.00
C VAL A 174 8.29 -3.07 -3.48
N GLY A 175 7.97 -2.06 -2.66
CA GLY A 175 6.93 -1.08 -2.93
C GLY A 175 7.29 0.29 -2.38
N TRP A 176 6.69 1.31 -2.98
CA TRP A 176 6.81 2.71 -2.56
C TRP A 176 5.58 3.48 -3.02
N GLY A 177 5.35 4.65 -2.42
CA GLY A 177 4.31 5.55 -2.88
C GLY A 177 3.63 6.35 -1.78
N GLY A 178 2.50 6.97 -2.14
CA GLY A 178 1.76 7.89 -1.32
C GLY A 178 1.46 9.18 -2.09
N ARG A 179 1.75 10.33 -1.49
CA ARG A 179 1.38 11.65 -2.03
C ARG A 179 2.29 12.17 -3.14
N GLY A 180 3.29 11.40 -3.57
CA GLY A 180 4.26 11.84 -4.58
C GLY A 180 5.12 10.70 -5.14
N VAL A 181 5.96 11.03 -6.11
CA VAL A 181 6.90 10.12 -6.76
C VAL A 181 8.23 10.81 -6.94
N ARG A 182 9.32 10.15 -6.56
CA ARG A 182 10.69 10.59 -6.87
C ARG A 182 11.26 9.70 -7.98
N GLY A 183 11.90 10.32 -8.97
CA GLY A 183 12.41 9.59 -10.15
C GLY A 183 13.45 8.52 -9.84
N ASP A 184 14.24 8.68 -8.77
CA ASP A 184 15.26 7.70 -8.38
C ASP A 184 14.70 6.46 -7.67
N THR A 185 13.48 6.52 -7.12
CA THR A 185 12.91 5.45 -6.29
C THR A 185 12.72 4.16 -7.09
N ASP A 186 12.35 4.25 -8.38
CA ASP A 186 12.20 3.07 -9.24
C ASP A 186 13.54 2.33 -9.44
N ARG A 187 14.61 3.09 -9.68
CA ARG A 187 15.97 2.53 -9.85
C ARG A 187 16.48 1.90 -8.57
N ILE A 188 16.27 2.56 -7.43
CA ILE A 188 16.62 2.03 -6.10
C ILE A 188 15.83 0.74 -5.82
N GLY A 189 14.51 0.75 -6.07
CA GLY A 189 13.65 -0.41 -5.91
C GLY A 189 14.11 -1.58 -6.77
N ALA A 190 14.49 -1.36 -8.03
CA ALA A 190 15.03 -2.40 -8.89
C ALA A 190 16.34 -3.00 -8.35
N LYS A 191 17.23 -2.17 -7.80
CA LYS A 191 18.48 -2.63 -7.18
C LYS A 191 18.20 -3.48 -5.94
N LEU A 192 17.37 -2.99 -5.03
CA LEU A 192 16.99 -3.71 -3.80
C LEU A 192 16.29 -5.04 -4.10
N LEU A 193 15.44 -5.07 -5.12
CA LEU A 193 14.78 -6.30 -5.57
C LEU A 193 15.80 -7.36 -6.01
N ALA A 194 16.82 -6.96 -6.77
CA ALA A 194 17.87 -7.87 -7.23
C ALA A 194 18.74 -8.38 -6.07
N GLU A 195 19.06 -7.51 -5.09
CA GLU A 195 19.78 -7.89 -3.87
C GLU A 195 18.97 -8.87 -3.01
N LEU A 196 17.68 -8.61 -2.83
CA LEU A 196 16.77 -9.52 -2.13
C LEU A 196 16.67 -10.88 -2.84
N LEU A 197 16.46 -10.90 -4.16
CA LEU A 197 16.41 -12.15 -4.92
C LEU A 197 17.72 -12.94 -4.77
N THR A 198 18.87 -12.25 -4.78
CA THR A 198 20.18 -12.87 -4.57
C THR A 198 20.26 -13.51 -3.18
N ASN A 199 19.77 -12.83 -2.14
CA ASN A 199 19.71 -13.39 -0.79
C ASN A 199 18.78 -14.61 -0.70
N ILE A 200 17.63 -14.59 -1.37
CA ILE A 200 16.70 -15.73 -1.42
C ILE A 200 17.39 -16.93 -2.08
N LEU A 201 18.03 -16.73 -3.24
CA LEU A 201 18.74 -17.77 -3.97
C LEU A 201 19.97 -18.30 -3.22
N ALA A 202 20.57 -17.49 -2.36
CA ALA A 202 21.70 -17.88 -1.52
C ALA A 202 21.29 -18.76 -0.32
N SER A 203 19.98 -18.91 -0.04
CA SER A 203 19.54 -19.82 1.01
C SER A 203 19.91 -21.26 0.67
N GLN A 204 20.36 -22.00 1.69
CA GLN A 204 20.64 -23.44 1.59
C GLN A 204 19.43 -24.29 1.21
N TYR A 205 18.21 -23.75 1.33
CA TYR A 205 16.98 -24.43 0.97
C TYR A 205 16.49 -24.11 -0.45
N ALA A 206 17.13 -23.18 -1.16
CA ALA A 206 16.75 -22.83 -2.52
C ALA A 206 16.99 -24.01 -3.48
N LEU A 207 15.94 -24.40 -4.21
CA LEU A 207 15.97 -25.42 -5.26
C LEU A 207 16.14 -24.81 -6.65
N GLY A 208 15.79 -23.54 -6.81
CA GLY A 208 15.95 -22.78 -8.06
C GLY A 208 14.76 -21.88 -8.36
N LEU A 209 14.88 -21.14 -9.46
CA LEU A 209 13.82 -20.28 -9.96
C LEU A 209 12.62 -21.09 -10.43
N THR A 210 11.42 -20.54 -10.21
CA THR A 210 10.15 -21.13 -10.62
C THR A 210 9.19 -20.01 -11.03
N ALA A 211 8.35 -20.29 -12.01
CA ALA A 211 7.28 -19.36 -12.39
C ALA A 211 6.33 -19.16 -11.20
N ILE A 212 5.88 -17.92 -10.99
CA ILE A 212 4.88 -17.63 -9.96
C ILE A 212 3.51 -17.90 -10.55
N ASP A 213 2.95 -19.06 -10.24
CA ASP A 213 1.52 -19.26 -10.36
C ASP A 213 0.86 -18.67 -9.11
N ARG A 214 -0.11 -17.76 -9.29
CA ARG A 214 -0.85 -17.23 -8.15
C ARG A 214 -1.59 -18.40 -7.48
N PRO A 215 -1.56 -18.51 -6.14
CA PRO A 215 -2.35 -19.52 -5.45
C PRO A 215 -3.83 -19.29 -5.78
N VAL A 216 -4.39 -20.19 -6.58
CA VAL A 216 -5.83 -20.23 -6.86
C VAL A 216 -6.42 -21.20 -5.86
N PRO A 217 -7.46 -20.82 -5.13
CA PRO A 217 -8.04 -21.74 -4.19
C PRO A 217 -8.60 -22.96 -5.00
N ALA A 218 -8.18 -24.21 -4.67
CA ALA A 218 -8.51 -25.46 -5.39
C ALA A 218 -9.86 -26.13 -5.01
N ALA A 219 -10.84 -26.26 -5.91
CA ALA A 219 -12.19 -26.76 -5.57
C ALA A 219 -12.20 -28.22 -5.09
N GLY A 220 -12.63 -28.50 -3.85
CA GLY A 220 -12.76 -29.86 -3.30
C GLY A 220 -12.79 -29.91 -1.76
N ARG A 221 -13.24 -31.02 -1.15
CA ARG A 221 -13.38 -31.20 0.32
C ARG A 221 -12.03 -31.43 1.04
N VAL A 222 -12.00 -31.02 2.32
CA VAL A 222 -10.88 -30.42 3.09
C VAL A 222 -10.21 -31.35 4.13
N GLY A 223 -8.92 -31.16 4.41
CA GLY A 223 -8.27 -31.58 5.67
C GLY A 223 -8.33 -30.49 6.74
N LEU A 224 -8.93 -30.76 7.91
CA LEU A 224 -9.41 -29.72 8.83
C LEU A 224 -8.39 -29.24 9.86
N VAL A 225 -7.44 -30.07 10.30
CA VAL A 225 -6.55 -29.73 11.42
C VAL A 225 -5.15 -30.31 11.24
N CYS A 226 -4.13 -29.52 11.54
CA CYS A 226 -2.75 -29.97 11.57
C CYS A 226 -2.48 -30.87 12.79
N ALA A 227 -2.02 -32.10 12.56
CA ALA A 227 -1.62 -33.04 13.63
C ALA A 227 -0.48 -32.52 14.51
N HIS A 228 0.35 -31.62 13.98
CA HIS A 228 1.58 -31.19 14.62
C HIS A 228 1.40 -29.98 15.52
N CYS A 229 0.75 -28.93 15.03
CA CYS A 229 0.59 -27.67 15.76
C CYS A 229 -0.86 -27.29 16.07
N GLY A 230 -1.83 -28.16 15.77
CA GLY A 230 -3.25 -27.93 16.02
C GLY A 230 -3.88 -26.83 15.17
N PHE A 231 -3.16 -26.30 14.17
CA PHE A 231 -3.68 -25.26 13.29
C PHE A 231 -4.88 -25.80 12.49
N ALA A 232 -6.04 -25.20 12.72
CA ALA A 232 -7.25 -25.48 11.96
C ALA A 232 -7.16 -24.75 10.63
N SER A 233 -6.85 -25.49 9.57
CA SER A 233 -6.90 -24.97 8.22
C SER A 233 -8.36 -24.83 7.83
N ALA A 234 -8.91 -23.63 7.94
CA ALA A 234 -10.25 -23.31 7.46
C ALA A 234 -10.30 -23.21 5.91
N HIS A 235 -9.14 -23.31 5.25
CA HIS A 235 -9.07 -23.33 3.81
C HIS A 235 -9.48 -24.70 3.30
N GLU A 236 -10.58 -24.78 2.53
CA GLU A 236 -11.17 -26.05 2.07
C GLU A 236 -10.23 -26.94 1.23
N ARG A 237 -9.06 -26.40 0.89
CA ARG A 237 -8.24 -26.75 -0.26
C ARG A 237 -6.80 -27.07 0.17
N ALA A 238 -6.44 -26.71 1.41
CA ALA A 238 -5.10 -26.95 1.93
C ALA A 238 -4.90 -28.43 2.30
N PHE A 239 -3.81 -29.00 1.80
CA PHE A 239 -3.31 -30.33 2.17
C PHE A 239 -2.19 -30.28 3.22
N TYR A 240 -1.55 -29.11 3.36
CA TYR A 240 -0.47 -28.84 4.30
C TYR A 240 -0.84 -27.67 5.19
N CYS A 241 -0.35 -27.71 6.42
CA CYS A 241 -0.57 -26.69 7.42
C CYS A 241 0.15 -25.40 7.04
N LEU A 242 -0.59 -24.32 6.81
CA LEU A 242 -0.03 -23.00 6.49
C LEU A 242 0.91 -22.48 7.60
N LYS A 243 0.69 -22.92 8.85
CA LYS A 243 1.51 -22.54 10.00
C LYS A 243 2.83 -23.32 10.11
N CYS A 244 2.90 -24.57 9.67
CA CYS A 244 4.09 -25.41 9.94
C CYS A 244 4.49 -26.40 8.83
N GLY A 245 3.88 -26.33 7.66
CA GLY A 245 4.16 -27.18 6.50
C GLY A 245 3.78 -28.66 6.66
N MET A 246 3.31 -29.10 7.84
CA MET A 246 2.94 -30.49 8.07
C MET A 246 1.60 -30.83 7.43
N ARG A 247 1.49 -32.04 6.86
CA ARG A 247 0.25 -32.51 6.24
C ARG A 247 -0.92 -32.44 7.22
N LEU A 248 -2.04 -31.88 6.76
CA LEU A 248 -3.27 -31.78 7.55
C LEU A 248 -3.91 -33.17 7.71
N LEU A 249 -4.47 -33.44 8.89
CA LEU A 249 -5.23 -34.66 9.15
C LEU A 249 -6.53 -34.60 8.35
N ARG A 250 -6.80 -35.69 7.62
CA ARG A 250 -8.06 -35.90 6.92
C ARG A 250 -9.11 -36.35 7.96
N GLY A 251 -10.23 -35.63 8.02
CA GLY A 251 -11.45 -36.04 8.71
C GLY A 251 -12.40 -36.72 7.74
#